data_AF-A0A962CXH5-F1
#
_entry.id   AF-A0A962CXH5-F1
#
_cell.length_a   1.000
_cell.length_b   1.000
_cell.length_c   1.000
_cell.angle_alpha   90.00
_cell.angle_beta   90.00
_cell.angle_gamma   90.00
#
_symmetry.space_group_name_H-M   'P 1'
#
loop_
_entity.id
_entity.type
_entity.pdbx_description
1 polymer ?
#
loop_
_entity_poly.entity_id
_entity_poly.type
_entity_poly.pdbx_seq_one_letter_code
_entity_poly.pdbx_strand_id
1 'polypeptide(L)'
;MNETELNQFTLSIECLKLALRLSRAINNETIDLNVLREGYRIDNPNGPIIPHENELSKSDLYQDAQNLQVSALGTCILYLDKLLESFVKKNPSSEVNFDKIRSIIFQLRNAYAHNPLRPTWYCWTKYLREYNIELNNESIIIDLSTLNGQEFDINQIGGFGNLFSMIEECKNFIAKTPKLS
;
A
#
# COMPACT_ATOMS: atom_id res chain seq x y z
N MET A 1 4.36 -8.78 21.84
CA MET A 1 3.93 -8.67 20.42
C MET A 1 3.82 -10.07 19.89
N ASN A 2 2.72 -10.48 19.26
CA ASN A 2 2.78 -11.76 18.56
C ASN A 2 3.76 -11.56 17.40
N GLU A 3 4.88 -12.25 17.43
CA GLU A 3 5.96 -12.20 16.44
C GLU A 3 5.40 -12.37 15.02
N THR A 4 4.28 -13.09 14.88
CA THR A 4 3.52 -13.25 13.64
C THR A 4 3.01 -11.94 13.03
N GLU A 5 2.50 -10.98 13.81
CA GLU A 5 1.89 -9.75 13.25
C GLU A 5 2.93 -8.81 12.65
N LEU A 6 4.06 -8.62 13.34
CA LEU A 6 5.15 -7.78 12.85
C LEU A 6 5.84 -8.44 11.65
N ASN A 7 5.97 -9.78 11.67
CA ASN A 7 6.49 -10.52 10.53
C ASN A 7 5.59 -10.38 9.30
N GLN A 8 4.26 -10.52 9.47
CA GLN A 8 3.29 -10.31 8.38
C GLN A 8 3.36 -8.89 7.80
N PHE A 9 3.46 -7.87 8.65
CA PHE A 9 3.65 -6.50 8.19
C PHE A 9 4.97 -6.34 7.41
N THR A 10 6.07 -6.88 7.91
CA THR A 10 7.38 -6.83 7.23
C THR A 10 7.32 -7.50 5.86
N LEU A 11 6.73 -8.70 5.78
CA LEU A 11 6.53 -9.42 4.51
C LEU A 11 5.62 -8.65 3.55
N SER A 12 4.60 -7.94 4.05
CA SER A 12 3.74 -7.11 3.19
C SER A 12 4.49 -5.93 2.57
N ILE A 13 5.44 -5.33 3.29
CA ILE A 13 6.32 -4.29 2.76
C ILE A 13 7.23 -4.87 1.66
N GLU A 14 7.83 -6.03 1.89
CA GLU A 14 8.69 -6.66 0.89
C GLU A 14 7.92 -7.09 -0.36
N CYS A 15 6.66 -7.52 -0.20
CA CYS A 15 5.76 -7.79 -1.32
C CYS A 15 5.49 -6.53 -2.16
N LEU A 16 5.19 -5.39 -1.51
CA LEU A 16 5.04 -4.11 -2.21
C LEU A 16 6.32 -3.70 -2.94
N LYS A 17 7.49 -3.82 -2.30
CA LYS A 17 8.79 -3.54 -2.94
C LYS A 17 9.04 -4.43 -4.15
N LEU A 18 8.70 -5.72 -4.07
CA LEU A 18 8.82 -6.65 -5.18
C LEU A 18 7.93 -6.24 -6.35
N ALA A 19 6.66 -5.90 -6.10
CA ALA A 19 5.72 -5.44 -7.12
C ALA A 19 6.22 -4.16 -7.84
N LEU A 20 6.75 -3.20 -7.07
CA LEU A 20 7.35 -1.96 -7.62
C LEU A 20 8.58 -2.25 -8.49
N ARG A 21 9.45 -3.16 -8.04
CA ARG A 21 10.64 -3.59 -8.81
C ARG A 21 10.25 -4.28 -10.10
N LEU A 22 9.26 -5.18 -10.06
CA LEU A 22 8.76 -5.88 -11.24
C LEU A 22 8.21 -4.88 -12.26
N SER A 23 7.35 -3.96 -11.83
CA SER A 23 6.82 -2.94 -12.74
C SER A 23 7.89 -2.06 -13.34
N ARG A 24 8.88 -1.61 -12.54
CA ARG A 24 10.04 -0.89 -13.07
C ARG A 24 10.81 -1.72 -14.10
N ALA A 25 11.00 -3.00 -13.83
CA ALA A 25 11.75 -3.88 -14.72
C ALA A 25 11.03 -4.13 -16.05
N ILE A 26 9.69 -4.24 -16.04
CA ILE A 26 8.88 -4.30 -17.26
C ILE A 26 8.92 -2.94 -17.98
N ASN A 27 8.80 -1.81 -17.25
CA ASN A 27 8.83 -0.46 -17.83
C ASN A 27 10.15 -0.17 -18.54
N ASN A 28 11.26 -0.64 -17.96
CA ASN A 28 12.60 -0.43 -18.48
C ASN A 28 13.07 -1.54 -19.43
N GLU A 29 12.21 -2.50 -19.79
CA GLU A 29 12.53 -3.64 -20.66
C GLU A 29 13.73 -4.48 -20.16
N THR A 30 13.92 -4.57 -18.84
CA THR A 30 15.06 -5.30 -18.24
C THR A 30 14.74 -6.76 -17.92
N ILE A 31 13.51 -7.22 -18.17
CA ILE A 31 13.09 -8.62 -18.05
C ILE A 31 12.65 -9.09 -19.44
N ASP A 32 13.10 -10.29 -19.81
CA ASP A 32 12.55 -10.98 -20.98
C ASP A 32 11.09 -11.34 -20.71
N LEU A 33 10.19 -10.64 -21.40
CA LEU A 33 8.75 -10.83 -21.24
C LEU A 33 8.30 -12.23 -21.67
N ASN A 34 9.10 -12.96 -22.46
CA ASN A 34 8.79 -14.34 -22.82
C ASN A 34 8.76 -15.26 -21.60
N VAL A 35 9.56 -14.99 -20.57
CA VAL A 35 9.54 -15.77 -19.30
C VAL A 35 8.19 -15.66 -18.59
N LEU A 36 7.49 -14.54 -18.75
CA LEU A 36 6.15 -14.33 -18.18
C LEU A 36 5.04 -14.88 -19.08
N ARG A 37 5.37 -15.29 -20.31
CA ARG A 37 4.44 -15.82 -21.32
C ARG A 37 4.44 -17.35 -21.42
N GLU A 38 5.34 -18.01 -20.71
CA GLU A 38 5.37 -19.47 -20.64
C GLU A 38 4.24 -19.98 -19.74
N GLY A 39 3.56 -21.06 -20.17
CA GLY A 39 2.57 -21.73 -19.34
C GLY A 39 3.19 -22.21 -18.03
N TYR A 40 2.62 -21.78 -16.91
CA TYR A 40 3.15 -22.13 -15.59
C TYR A 40 2.54 -23.44 -15.08
N ARG A 41 3.37 -24.30 -14.50
CA ARG A 41 2.91 -25.51 -13.80
C ARG A 41 2.60 -25.19 -12.34
N ILE A 42 1.37 -25.43 -11.92
CA ILE A 42 0.94 -25.20 -10.54
C ILE A 42 1.51 -26.30 -9.62
N ASP A 43 1.92 -25.92 -8.41
CA ASP A 43 2.34 -26.76 -7.27
C ASP A 43 3.62 -27.60 -7.44
N ASN A 44 3.86 -28.23 -8.59
CA ASN A 44 5.04 -29.08 -8.81
C ASN A 44 5.37 -29.27 -10.31
N PRO A 45 6.56 -29.79 -10.67
CA PRO A 45 6.99 -29.98 -12.06
C PRO A 45 6.08 -30.89 -12.91
N ASN A 46 5.21 -31.68 -12.30
CA ASN A 46 4.24 -32.54 -12.97
C ASN A 46 2.78 -32.07 -12.79
N GLY A 47 2.57 -30.88 -12.20
CA GLY A 47 1.26 -30.34 -11.93
C GLY A 47 0.53 -29.84 -13.19
N PRO A 48 -0.76 -29.47 -13.04
CA PRO A 48 -1.54 -28.87 -14.10
C PRO A 48 -0.83 -27.64 -14.68
N ILE A 49 -0.81 -27.54 -16.00
CA ILE A 49 -0.35 -26.33 -16.69
C ILE A 49 -1.52 -25.36 -16.73
N ILE A 50 -1.32 -24.13 -16.24
CA ILE A 50 -2.17 -23.02 -16.63
C ILE A 50 -1.73 -22.63 -18.04
N PRO A 51 -2.56 -22.89 -19.06
CA PRO A 51 -2.22 -22.47 -20.41
C PRO A 51 -2.13 -20.95 -20.43
N HIS A 52 -1.16 -20.43 -21.16
CA HIS A 52 -1.12 -19.01 -21.45
C HIS A 52 -2.19 -18.73 -22.52
N GLU A 53 -3.37 -18.26 -22.10
CA GLU A 53 -4.45 -17.92 -23.04
C GLU A 53 -4.13 -16.57 -23.71
N ASN A 54 -3.82 -16.62 -25.01
CA ASN A 54 -3.42 -15.50 -25.89
C ASN A 54 -2.02 -14.93 -25.63
N GLU A 55 -1.33 -14.43 -26.66
CA GLU A 55 -0.10 -13.66 -26.48
C GLU A 55 -0.43 -12.36 -25.73
N LEU A 56 -0.05 -12.26 -24.45
CA LEU A 56 -0.21 -11.03 -23.68
C LEU A 56 0.62 -9.94 -24.35
N SER A 57 -0.06 -8.87 -24.74
CA SER A 57 0.63 -7.70 -25.27
C SER A 57 1.52 -7.08 -24.20
N LYS A 58 2.46 -6.25 -24.62
CA LYS A 58 3.28 -5.49 -23.68
C LYS A 58 2.41 -4.64 -22.74
N SER A 59 1.31 -4.07 -23.25
CA SER A 59 0.34 -3.31 -22.45
C SER A 59 -0.40 -4.15 -21.42
N ASP A 60 -0.72 -5.42 -21.72
CA ASP A 60 -1.40 -6.27 -20.76
C ASP A 60 -0.49 -6.58 -19.57
N LEU A 61 0.79 -6.90 -19.85
CA LEU A 61 1.80 -7.13 -18.81
C LEU A 61 2.04 -5.88 -17.95
N TYR A 62 1.96 -4.69 -18.55
CA TYR A 62 2.00 -3.44 -17.79
C TYR A 62 0.80 -3.29 -16.85
N GLN A 63 -0.41 -3.57 -17.34
CA GLN A 63 -1.63 -3.49 -16.55
C GLN A 63 -1.62 -4.51 -15.40
N ASP A 64 -1.16 -5.74 -15.66
CA ASP A 64 -1.06 -6.78 -14.64
C ASP A 64 -0.05 -6.40 -13.54
N ALA A 65 1.10 -5.83 -13.93
CA ALA A 65 2.08 -5.32 -12.98
C ALA A 65 1.54 -4.14 -12.14
N GLN A 66 0.69 -3.29 -12.72
CA GLN A 66 0.00 -2.22 -11.99
C GLN A 66 -1.04 -2.80 -11.02
N ASN A 67 -1.86 -3.76 -11.46
CA ASN A 67 -2.85 -4.42 -10.60
C ASN A 67 -2.17 -5.13 -9.42
N LEU A 68 -1.00 -5.74 -9.64
CA LEU A 68 -0.20 -6.34 -8.59
C LEU A 68 0.33 -5.31 -7.60
N GLN A 69 0.84 -4.16 -8.07
CA GLN A 69 1.26 -3.06 -7.19
C GLN A 69 0.12 -2.53 -6.33
N VAL A 70 -1.05 -2.29 -6.94
CA VAL A 70 -2.24 -1.80 -6.25
C VAL A 70 -2.67 -2.80 -5.17
N SER A 71 -2.67 -4.09 -5.49
CA SER A 71 -3.01 -5.16 -4.54
C SER A 71 -2.00 -5.23 -3.39
N ALA A 72 -0.70 -5.23 -3.68
CA ALA A 72 0.36 -5.28 -2.68
C ALA A 72 0.35 -4.04 -1.77
N LEU A 73 0.03 -2.86 -2.32
CA LEU A 73 -0.15 -1.63 -1.56
C LEU A 73 -1.33 -1.75 -0.59
N GLY A 74 -2.49 -2.20 -1.06
CA GLY A 74 -3.66 -2.44 -0.22
C GLY A 74 -3.36 -3.40 0.93
N THR A 75 -2.68 -4.52 0.65
CA THR A 75 -2.24 -5.48 1.68
C THR A 75 -1.31 -4.84 2.70
N CYS A 76 -0.30 -4.08 2.26
CA CYS A 76 0.64 -3.39 3.14
C CYS A 76 -0.08 -2.39 4.07
N ILE A 77 -1.00 -1.59 3.53
CA ILE A 77 -1.76 -0.61 4.30
C ILE A 77 -2.69 -1.29 5.32
N LEU A 78 -3.36 -2.38 4.93
CA LEU A 78 -4.23 -3.15 5.83
C LEU A 78 -3.45 -3.69 7.04
N TYR A 79 -2.29 -4.32 6.79
CA TYR A 79 -1.44 -4.82 7.88
C TYR A 79 -0.89 -3.69 8.76
N LEU A 80 -0.47 -2.58 8.15
CA LEU A 80 0.01 -1.43 8.91
C LEU A 80 -1.08 -0.84 9.82
N ASP A 81 -2.29 -0.60 9.29
CA ASP A 81 -3.43 -0.09 10.06
C ASP A 81 -3.75 -1.02 11.22
N LYS A 82 -3.79 -2.34 10.95
CA LYS A 82 -4.06 -3.37 11.96
C LYS A 82 -2.99 -3.41 13.04
N LEU A 83 -1.71 -3.33 12.67
CA LEU A 83 -0.60 -3.32 13.61
C LEU A 83 -0.69 -2.08 14.52
N LEU A 84 -0.91 -0.89 13.94
CA LEU A 84 -1.01 0.37 14.67
C LEU A 84 -2.18 0.40 15.68
N GLU A 85 -3.28 -0.32 15.45
CA GLU A 85 -4.38 -0.45 16.42
C GLU A 85 -3.94 -1.01 17.78
N SER A 86 -2.84 -1.78 17.82
CA SER A 86 -2.26 -2.30 19.07
C SER A 86 -1.47 -1.25 19.87
N PHE A 87 -1.15 -0.09 19.29
CA PHE A 87 -0.24 0.89 19.88
C PHE A 87 -0.85 2.27 20.03
N VAL A 88 -1.80 2.64 19.16
CA VAL A 88 -2.37 3.98 19.13
C VAL A 88 -3.83 3.95 18.68
N LYS A 89 -4.68 4.70 19.39
CA LYS A 89 -6.05 4.97 18.95
C LYS A 89 -6.06 6.09 17.93
N LYS A 90 -6.96 6.00 16.95
CA LYS A 90 -7.11 7.02 15.90
C LYS A 90 -7.67 8.31 16.53
N ASN A 91 -6.99 9.44 16.35
CA ASN A 91 -7.42 10.75 16.85
C ASN A 91 -7.47 11.79 15.72
N PRO A 92 -8.57 11.86 14.93
CA PRO A 92 -8.64 12.68 13.73
C PRO A 92 -8.60 14.20 13.97
N SER A 93 -8.89 14.64 15.20
CA SER A 93 -8.82 16.05 15.61
C SER A 93 -7.46 16.46 16.14
N SER A 94 -6.50 15.54 16.27
CA SER A 94 -5.18 15.83 16.80
C SER A 94 -4.34 16.66 15.82
N GLU A 95 -3.59 17.62 16.36
CA GLU A 95 -2.57 18.36 15.61
C GLU A 95 -1.19 17.71 15.65
N VAL A 96 -1.00 16.66 16.45
CA VAL A 96 0.25 15.91 16.54
C VAL A 96 0.53 15.23 15.20
N ASN A 97 1.73 15.43 14.65
CA ASN A 97 2.12 14.93 13.33
C ASN A 97 1.83 13.42 13.15
N PHE A 98 2.20 12.62 14.15
CA PHE A 98 1.98 11.18 14.10
C PHE A 98 0.49 10.79 14.06
N ASP A 99 -0.38 11.50 14.79
CA ASP A 99 -1.82 11.23 14.76
C ASP A 99 -2.45 11.57 13.40
N LYS A 100 -1.88 12.57 12.70
CA LYS A 100 -2.23 12.91 11.31
C LYS A 100 -1.84 11.78 10.37
N ILE A 101 -0.59 11.28 10.46
CA ILE A 101 -0.13 10.10 9.70
C ILE A 101 -1.05 8.91 9.97
N ARG A 102 -1.33 8.61 11.24
CA ARG A 102 -2.22 7.53 11.65
C ARG A 102 -3.62 7.65 11.05
N SER A 103 -4.12 8.87 10.93
CA SER A 103 -5.42 9.19 10.31
C SER A 103 -5.38 8.95 8.80
N ILE A 104 -4.33 9.38 8.11
CA ILE A 104 -4.17 9.11 6.67
C ILE A 104 -4.04 7.61 6.39
N ILE A 105 -3.22 6.86 7.14
CA ILE A 105 -3.10 5.40 6.99
C ILE A 105 -4.47 4.71 7.15
N PHE A 106 -5.28 5.15 8.11
CA PHE A 106 -6.62 4.60 8.28
C PHE A 106 -7.52 4.89 7.07
N GLN A 107 -7.44 6.10 6.51
CA GLN A 107 -8.27 6.48 5.37
C GLN A 107 -7.82 5.82 4.06
N LEU A 108 -6.52 5.61 3.88
CA LEU A 108 -6.00 4.73 2.84
C LEU A 108 -6.56 3.31 3.00
N ARG A 109 -6.54 2.76 4.22
CA ARG A 109 -7.13 1.45 4.49
C ARG A 109 -8.62 1.39 4.11
N ASN A 110 -9.38 2.44 4.40
CA ASN A 110 -10.79 2.51 4.01
C ASN A 110 -10.96 2.57 2.50
N ALA A 111 -10.08 3.27 1.79
CA ALA A 111 -10.13 3.34 0.33
C ALA A 111 -10.00 1.96 -0.33
N TYR A 112 -9.15 1.10 0.24
CA TYR A 112 -8.93 -0.26 -0.24
C TYR A 112 -9.98 -1.28 0.24
N ALA A 113 -10.80 -0.96 1.25
CA ALA A 113 -11.66 -1.94 1.91
C ALA A 113 -12.83 -2.43 1.04
N HIS A 114 -13.29 -1.62 0.08
CA HIS A 114 -14.48 -1.91 -0.73
C HIS A 114 -14.15 -2.45 -2.12
N ASN A 115 -13.15 -1.86 -2.78
CA ASN A 115 -12.69 -2.30 -4.10
C ASN A 115 -11.16 -2.21 -4.16
N PRO A 116 -10.44 -3.30 -3.85
CA PRO A 116 -8.98 -3.27 -3.79
C PRO A 116 -8.29 -2.95 -5.11
N LEU A 117 -8.92 -3.22 -6.26
CA LEU A 117 -8.35 -2.98 -7.59
C LEU A 117 -8.65 -1.57 -8.13
N ARG A 118 -9.70 -0.93 -7.60
CA ARG A 118 -10.05 0.48 -7.87
C ARG A 118 -10.36 1.18 -6.57
N PRO A 119 -9.35 1.37 -5.70
CA PRO A 119 -9.54 1.97 -4.39
C PRO A 119 -10.14 3.38 -4.56
N THR A 120 -11.11 3.73 -3.73
CA THR A 120 -11.80 5.02 -3.78
C THR A 120 -11.83 5.59 -2.38
N TRP A 121 -11.41 6.83 -2.20
CA TRP A 121 -11.45 7.47 -0.89
C TRP A 121 -12.87 7.45 -0.32
N TYR A 122 -13.02 6.86 0.86
CA TYR A 122 -14.26 6.86 1.60
C TYR A 122 -14.00 7.34 3.02
N CYS A 123 -14.07 8.66 3.19
CA CYS A 123 -13.68 9.35 4.41
C CYS A 123 -14.90 9.67 5.27
N TRP A 124 -14.88 9.22 6.52
CA TRP A 124 -15.93 9.57 7.47
C TRP A 124 -15.85 11.05 7.84
N THR A 125 -16.98 11.68 8.13
CA THR A 125 -17.11 13.13 8.38
C THR A 125 -16.05 13.69 9.33
N LYS A 126 -15.70 12.97 10.41
CA LYS A 126 -14.70 13.43 11.38
C LYS A 126 -13.26 13.49 10.84
N TYR A 127 -12.98 12.92 9.68
CA TYR A 127 -11.69 12.95 8.99
C TYR A 127 -11.68 13.90 7.79
N LEU A 128 -12.80 14.54 7.44
CA LEU A 128 -12.86 15.48 6.32
C LEU A 128 -12.21 16.80 6.71
N ARG A 129 -10.91 16.89 6.50
CA ARG A 129 -10.09 18.07 6.75
C ARG A 129 -8.78 18.00 5.99
N GLU A 130 -8.07 19.11 5.98
CA GLU A 130 -6.66 19.16 5.59
C GLU A 130 -5.77 18.60 6.70
N TYR A 131 -4.84 17.74 6.28
CA TYR A 131 -3.76 17.20 7.08
C TYR A 131 -2.44 17.76 6.56
N ASN A 132 -1.83 18.66 7.31
CA ASN A 132 -0.44 19.04 7.10
C ASN A 132 0.46 18.07 7.90
N ILE A 133 1.22 17.26 7.17
CA ILE A 133 2.09 16.22 7.71
C ILE A 133 3.55 16.55 7.39
N GLU A 134 4.41 16.40 8.38
CA GLU A 134 5.86 16.53 8.24
C GLU A 134 6.48 15.15 7.98
N LEU A 135 7.20 14.99 6.87
CA LEU A 135 7.94 13.80 6.47
C LEU A 135 9.35 14.20 5.99
N ASN A 136 10.42 13.63 6.55
CA ASN A 136 11.81 13.88 6.13
C ASN A 136 12.20 15.37 6.01
N ASN A 137 11.70 16.22 6.92
CA ASN A 137 11.87 17.69 6.91
C ASN A 137 11.11 18.43 5.78
N GLU A 138 10.21 17.75 5.06
CA GLU A 138 9.28 18.35 4.12
C GLU A 138 7.86 18.30 4.69
N SER A 139 7.04 19.29 4.32
CA SER A 139 5.63 19.36 4.70
C SER A 139 4.77 19.01 3.48
N ILE A 140 3.84 18.08 3.67
CA ILE A 140 2.87 17.68 2.66
C ILE A 140 1.47 17.98 3.17
N ILE A 141 0.59 18.41 2.27
CA ILE A 141 -0.82 18.68 2.56
C ILE A 141 -1.66 17.62 1.87
N ILE A 142 -2.46 16.91 2.64
CA ILE A 142 -3.45 15.96 2.15
C ILE A 142 -4.83 16.45 2.60
N ASP A 143 -5.66 16.88 1.66
CA ASP A 143 -7.02 17.32 1.94
C ASP A 143 -8.03 16.19 1.70
N LEU A 144 -8.50 15.57 2.78
CA LEU A 144 -9.49 14.50 2.67
C LEU A 144 -10.90 15.01 2.32
N SER A 145 -11.14 16.30 2.43
CA SER A 145 -12.44 16.91 2.07
C SER A 145 -12.64 16.91 0.57
N THR A 146 -11.58 17.18 -0.19
CA THR A 146 -11.58 17.18 -1.66
C THR A 146 -11.35 15.78 -2.24
N LEU A 147 -10.62 14.92 -1.54
CA LEU A 147 -10.36 13.55 -2.00
C LEU A 147 -11.54 12.60 -1.78
N ASN A 148 -12.44 12.86 -0.82
CA ASN A 148 -13.55 11.95 -0.52
C ASN A 148 -14.44 11.67 -1.76
N GLY A 149 -14.64 10.40 -2.08
CA GLY A 149 -15.38 9.93 -3.25
C GLY A 149 -14.56 9.86 -4.54
N GLN A 150 -13.30 10.33 -4.55
CA GLN A 150 -12.39 10.23 -5.69
C GLN A 150 -11.70 8.87 -5.71
N GLU A 151 -11.39 8.38 -6.91
CA GLU A 151 -10.48 7.24 -7.08
C GLU A 151 -9.12 7.59 -6.48
N PHE A 152 -8.54 6.64 -5.73
CA PHE A 152 -7.25 6.82 -5.09
C PHE A 152 -6.14 6.74 -6.15
N ASP A 153 -5.29 7.77 -6.15
CA ASP A 153 -4.03 7.82 -6.88
C ASP A 153 -2.91 8.06 -5.86
N ILE A 154 -1.83 7.28 -5.96
CA ILE A 154 -0.66 7.40 -5.07
C ILE A 154 -0.06 8.82 -5.07
N ASN A 155 -0.20 9.57 -6.17
CA ASN A 155 0.28 10.95 -6.29
C ASN A 155 -0.49 11.92 -5.39
N GLN A 156 -1.72 11.60 -4.98
CA GLN A 156 -2.52 12.41 -4.04
C GLN A 156 -1.89 12.47 -2.64
N ILE A 157 -0.99 11.53 -2.32
CA ILE A 157 -0.17 11.55 -1.09
C ILE A 157 1.30 11.87 -1.38
N GLY A 158 1.61 12.32 -2.59
CA GLY A 158 2.97 12.64 -3.05
C GLY A 158 3.82 11.42 -3.46
N GLY A 159 3.16 10.32 -3.84
CA GLY A 159 3.82 9.16 -4.44
C GLY A 159 4.36 8.15 -3.42
N PHE A 160 4.99 7.09 -3.94
CA PHE A 160 5.53 6.01 -3.11
C PHE A 160 6.61 6.47 -2.12
N GLY A 161 7.36 7.53 -2.43
CA GLY A 161 8.38 8.07 -1.52
C GLY A 161 7.79 8.54 -0.19
N ASN A 162 6.70 9.31 -0.24
CA ASN A 162 6.00 9.78 0.95
C ASN A 162 5.30 8.65 1.69
N LEU A 163 4.74 7.68 0.96
CA LEU A 163 4.19 6.47 1.57
C LEU A 163 5.25 5.74 2.41
N PHE A 164 6.43 5.46 1.84
CA PHE A 164 7.50 4.79 2.56
C PHE A 164 7.99 5.61 3.75
N SER A 165 7.99 6.94 3.64
CA SER A 165 8.33 7.83 4.75
C SER A 165 7.30 7.72 5.89
N MET A 166 6.00 7.71 5.59
CA MET A 166 4.95 7.44 6.58
C MET A 166 5.08 6.05 7.21
N ILE A 167 5.42 5.03 6.42
CA ILE A 167 5.68 3.66 6.92
C ILE A 167 6.85 3.66 7.91
N GLU A 168 7.96 4.35 7.61
CA GLU A 168 9.11 4.43 8.51
C GLU A 168 8.77 5.19 9.80
N GLU A 169 8.02 6.28 9.73
CA GLU A 169 7.48 6.97 10.92
C GLU A 169 6.64 6.02 11.79
N CYS A 170 5.78 5.20 11.18
CA CYS A 170 5.00 4.19 11.89
C CYS A 170 5.89 3.12 12.55
N LYS A 171 6.91 2.63 11.86
CA LYS A 171 7.87 1.66 12.43
C LYS A 171 8.63 2.24 13.62
N ASN A 172 9.10 3.49 13.48
CA ASN A 172 9.79 4.20 14.55
C ASN A 172 8.90 4.41 15.78
N PHE A 173 7.63 4.76 15.56
CA PHE A 173 6.65 4.86 16.64
C PHE A 173 6.44 3.52 17.35
N ILE A 174 6.23 2.44 16.60
CA ILE A 174 6.03 1.08 17.14
C ILE A 174 7.25 0.63 17.96
N ALA A 175 8.46 0.90 17.50
CA ALA A 175 9.69 0.52 18.21
C ALA A 175 9.86 1.24 19.55
N LYS A 176 9.31 2.44 19.70
CA LYS A 176 9.46 3.30 20.88
C LYS A 176 8.26 3.25 21.83
N THR A 177 7.13 2.73 21.38
CA THR A 177 5.86 2.83 22.11
C THR A 177 5.44 1.46 22.66
N PRO A 178 5.13 1.34 23.96
CA PRO A 178 4.56 0.11 24.49
C PRO A 178 3.17 -0.15 23.89
N LYS A 179 2.78 -1.42 23.74
CA LYS A 179 1.42 -1.77 23.30
C LYS A 179 0.38 -1.22 24.29
N LEU A 180 -0.78 -0.85 23.76
CA LEU A 180 -1.96 -0.57 24.58
C LEU A 180 -2.36 -1.85 25.32
N SER A 181 -2.64 -1.71 26.62
CA SER A 181 -3.16 -2.76 27.49
C SER A 181 -4.58 -3.17 27.12
#